data_AF-A0AAU0S722-F1
#
_entry.id   AF-A0AAU0S722-F1
#
_cell.length_a   1.000
_cell.length_b   1.000
_cell.length_c   1.000
_cell.angle_alpha   90.00
_cell.angle_beta   90.00
_cell.angle_gamma   90.00
#
_symmetry.space_group_name_H-M   'P 1'
#
loop_
_entity.id
_entity.type
_entity.pdbx_description
1 polymer ?
#
loop_
_entity_poly.entity_id
_entity_poly.type
_entity_poly.pdbx_seq_one_letter_code
_entity_poly.pdbx_strand_id
1 'polypeptide(L)'
;MNETYQLPSATRSGKRKILRWAWVSCLCLFIIGMTILGLFAEKTTWIDANGRLHEPLFGLVPTSFFFLSVALLLAILDFALRFIKPR
;
A
#
# COMPACT_ATOMS: atom_id res chain seq x y z
N MET A 1 -26.65 32.02 -9.40
CA MET A 1 -26.95 30.59 -9.65
C MET A 1 -25.69 29.81 -9.31
N ASN A 2 -25.64 29.21 -8.11
CA ASN A 2 -24.54 28.34 -7.70
C ASN A 2 -24.98 26.90 -7.95
N GLU A 3 -24.43 26.28 -8.98
CA GLU A 3 -24.60 24.86 -9.23
C GLU A 3 -23.85 24.08 -8.15
N THR A 4 -24.55 23.70 -7.09
CA THR A 4 -24.08 22.64 -6.20
C THR A 4 -24.05 21.35 -7.02
N TYR A 5 -22.87 20.98 -7.50
CA TYR A 5 -22.59 19.65 -8.05
C TYR A 5 -22.82 18.59 -6.97
N GLN A 6 -24.08 18.24 -6.74
CA GLN A 6 -24.46 17.09 -5.93
C GLN A 6 -24.13 15.85 -6.75
N LEU A 7 -22.90 15.35 -6.61
CA LEU A 7 -22.56 14.02 -7.11
C LEU A 7 -23.50 13.01 -6.48
N PRO A 8 -24.16 12.14 -7.28
CA PRO A 8 -25.18 11.22 -6.79
C PRO A 8 -24.62 10.34 -5.69
N SER A 9 -25.31 10.28 -4.55
CA SER A 9 -24.92 9.57 -3.33
C SER A 9 -24.53 8.09 -3.55
N ALA A 10 -25.08 7.46 -4.59
CA ALA A 10 -24.73 6.11 -5.05
C ALA A 10 -23.26 6.00 -5.52
N THR A 11 -22.73 7.00 -6.23
CA THR A 11 -21.32 7.01 -6.68
C THR A 11 -20.33 7.21 -5.53
N ARG A 12 -20.73 7.90 -4.47
CA ARG A 12 -19.91 8.14 -3.27
C ARG A 12 -19.68 6.86 -2.47
N SER A 13 -20.70 6.00 -2.39
CA SER A 13 -20.62 4.69 -1.73
C SER A 13 -19.72 3.71 -2.47
N GLY A 14 -19.84 3.63 -3.80
CA GLY A 14 -18.98 2.79 -4.64
C GLY A 14 -17.50 3.19 -4.59
N LYS A 15 -17.20 4.49 -4.73
CA LYS A 15 -15.83 5.02 -4.66
C LYS A 15 -15.14 4.71 -3.34
N ARG A 16 -15.88 4.78 -2.22
CA ARG A 16 -15.34 4.46 -0.90
C ARG A 16 -15.07 2.97 -0.69
N LYS A 17 -15.93 2.09 -1.22
CA LYS A 17 -15.65 0.65 -1.23
C LYS A 17 -14.38 0.35 -2.02
N ILE A 18 -14.21 0.93 -3.20
CA ILE A 18 -13.02 0.76 -4.04
C ILE A 18 -11.77 1.22 -3.30
N LEU A 19 -11.82 2.41 -2.69
CA LEU A 19 -10.69 2.94 -1.90
C LEU A 19 -10.32 2.00 -0.75
N ARG A 20 -11.32 1.43 -0.07
CA ARG A 20 -11.11 0.48 1.02
C ARG A 20 -10.44 -0.81 0.55
N TRP A 21 -10.88 -1.37 -0.57
CA TRP A 21 -10.23 -2.53 -1.18
C TRP A 21 -8.81 -2.21 -1.65
N ALA A 22 -8.57 -1.01 -2.20
CA ALA A 22 -7.26 -0.62 -2.72
C ALA A 22 -6.18 -0.57 -1.63
N TRP A 23 -6.47 0.04 -0.46
CA TRP A 23 -5.49 0.10 0.63
C TRP A 23 -5.27 -1.25 1.29
N VAL A 24 -6.33 -2.07 1.43
CA VAL A 24 -6.22 -3.45 1.92
C VAL A 24 -5.34 -4.29 0.99
N SER A 25 -5.55 -4.22 -0.32
CA SER A 25 -4.71 -4.92 -1.29
C SER A 25 -3.25 -4.49 -1.25
N CYS A 26 -2.96 -3.20 -1.12
CA CYS A 26 -1.59 -2.70 -0.95
C CYS A 26 -0.95 -3.21 0.35
N LEU A 27 -1.72 -3.26 1.44
CA LEU A 27 -1.24 -3.82 2.71
C LEU A 27 -0.92 -5.32 2.59
N CYS A 28 -1.77 -6.09 1.89
CA CYS A 28 -1.49 -7.50 1.61
C CYS A 28 -0.20 -7.68 0.80
N LEU A 29 0.03 -6.86 -0.23
CA LEU A 29 1.27 -6.89 -1.02
C LEU A 29 2.51 -6.58 -0.17
N PHE A 30 2.42 -5.63 0.77
CA PHE A 30 3.49 -5.38 1.73
C PHE A 30 3.78 -6.61 2.60
N ILE A 31 2.74 -7.22 3.18
CA ILE A 31 2.89 -8.42 4.05
C ILE A 31 3.53 -9.57 3.27
N ILE A 32 3.07 -9.82 2.04
CA ILE A 32 3.65 -10.84 1.16
C ILE A 32 5.12 -10.52 0.87
N GLY A 33 5.44 -9.27 0.53
CA GLY A 33 6.81 -8.83 0.29
C GLY A 33 7.73 -9.06 1.49
N MET A 34 7.29 -8.71 2.70
CA MET A 34 8.03 -8.97 3.94
C MET A 34 8.16 -10.45 4.26
N THR A 35 7.16 -11.26 3.93
CA THR A 35 7.19 -12.71 4.15
C THR A 35 8.21 -13.37 3.22
N ILE A 36 8.22 -12.99 1.94
CA ILE A 36 9.24 -13.42 0.97
C ILE A 36 10.61 -12.95 1.43
N LEU A 37 10.74 -11.71 1.90
CA LEU A 37 12.00 -11.22 2.44
C LEU A 37 12.51 -12.10 3.57
N GLY A 38 11.67 -12.39 4.58
CA GLY A 38 12.03 -13.24 5.71
C GLY A 38 12.40 -14.67 5.32
N LEU A 39 11.66 -15.27 4.37
CA LEU A 39 11.92 -16.63 3.90
C LEU A 39 13.25 -16.76 3.13
N PHE A 40 13.64 -15.70 2.42
CA PHE A 40 14.82 -15.74 1.55
C PHE A 40 16.04 -15.00 2.15
N ALA A 41 15.90 -14.22 3.22
CA ALA A 41 16.99 -13.48 3.85
C ALA A 41 18.16 -14.39 4.27
N GLU A 42 17.88 -15.56 4.84
CA GLU A 42 18.90 -16.52 5.28
C GLU A 42 19.51 -17.32 4.13
N LYS A 43 18.77 -17.51 3.04
CA LYS A 43 19.15 -18.42 1.93
C LYS A 43 19.95 -17.72 0.84
N THR A 44 19.90 -16.39 0.80
CA THR A 44 20.32 -15.63 -0.38
C THR A 44 21.37 -14.57 -0.10
N THR A 45 21.74 -14.38 1.16
CA THR A 45 22.84 -13.51 1.54
C THR A 45 24.15 -14.28 1.40
N TRP A 46 25.00 -13.88 0.44
CA TRP A 46 26.36 -14.39 0.35
C TRP A 46 27.34 -13.26 0.10
N ILE A 47 28.59 -13.47 0.54
CA ILE A 47 29.69 -12.55 0.34
C ILE A 47 30.51 -13.07 -0.84
N ASP A 48 30.62 -12.27 -1.89
CA ASP A 48 31.48 -12.59 -3.04
C ASP A 48 32.96 -12.55 -2.64
N ALA A 49 33.84 -13.19 -3.42
CA ALA A 49 35.29 -13.21 -3.21
C ALA A 49 35.92 -11.79 -3.14
N ASN A 50 35.21 -10.80 -3.69
CA ASN A 50 35.56 -9.38 -3.64
C ASN A 50 35.08 -8.65 -2.36
N GLY A 51 34.54 -9.38 -1.38
CA GLY A 51 34.00 -8.81 -0.13
C GLY A 51 32.67 -8.07 -0.29
N ARG A 52 32.00 -8.21 -1.44
CA ARG A 52 30.69 -7.58 -1.68
C ARG A 52 29.58 -8.48 -1.18
N LEU A 53 28.70 -7.92 -0.34
CA LEU A 53 27.48 -8.58 0.07
C LEU A 53 26.49 -8.55 -1.10
N HIS A 54 26.19 -9.73 -1.65
CA HIS A 54 25.13 -9.88 -2.62
C HIS A 54 23.84 -10.23 -1.88
N GLU A 55 22.89 -9.30 -1.87
CA GLU A 55 21.54 -9.53 -1.38
C GLU A 55 20.59 -9.47 -2.60
N PRO A 56 20.16 -10.60 -3.17
CA PRO A 56 19.30 -10.59 -4.36
C PRO A 56 17.90 -10.01 -4.10
N LEU A 57 17.58 -9.72 -2.84
CA LEU A 57 16.33 -9.10 -2.40
C LEU A 57 16.42 -7.58 -2.21
N PHE A 58 17.53 -6.94 -2.59
CA PHE A 58 17.73 -5.49 -2.40
C PHE A 58 16.61 -4.64 -3.02
N GLY A 59 15.97 -5.11 -4.10
CA GLY A 59 14.81 -4.45 -4.72
C GLY A 59 13.46 -4.78 -4.03
N LEU A 60 13.37 -5.90 -3.31
CA LEU A 60 12.14 -6.34 -2.67
C LEU A 60 11.81 -5.50 -1.43
N VAL A 61 12.85 -5.08 -0.69
CA VAL A 61 12.75 -4.18 0.46
C VAL A 61 12.08 -2.85 0.09
N PRO A 62 12.64 -2.01 -0.80
CA PRO A 62 12.06 -0.70 -1.13
C PRO A 62 10.68 -0.84 -1.79
N THR A 63 10.45 -1.90 -2.57
CA THR A 63 9.14 -2.18 -3.19
C THR A 63 8.07 -2.46 -2.14
N SER A 64 8.39 -3.25 -1.11
CA SER A 64 7.45 -3.54 -0.02
C SER A 64 7.10 -2.26 0.76
N PHE A 65 8.10 -1.46 1.12
CA PHE A 65 7.88 -0.18 1.81
C PHE A 65 7.11 0.85 0.97
N PHE A 66 7.26 0.82 -0.36
CA PHE A 66 6.43 1.62 -1.26
C PHE A 66 4.95 1.25 -1.12
N PHE A 67 4.61 -0.05 -1.17
CA PHE A 67 3.22 -0.50 -0.98
C PHE A 67 2.66 -0.15 0.40
N LEU A 68 3.48 -0.22 1.45
CA LEU A 68 3.09 0.23 2.79
C LEU A 68 2.76 1.73 2.81
N SER A 69 3.60 2.56 2.19
CA SER A 69 3.42 4.00 2.11
C SER A 69 2.13 4.37 1.36
N VAL A 70 1.88 3.70 0.23
CA VAL A 70 0.64 3.85 -0.54
C VAL A 70 -0.58 3.38 0.26
N ALA A 71 -0.48 2.25 0.97
CA ALA A 71 -1.56 1.74 1.81
C ALA A 71 -1.92 2.73 2.92
N LEU A 72 -0.93 3.32 3.60
CA LEU A 72 -1.14 4.33 4.63
C LEU A 72 -1.82 5.57 4.08
N LEU A 73 -1.37 6.09 2.94
CA LEU A 73 -1.96 7.27 2.32
C LEU A 73 -3.42 7.04 1.93
N LEU A 74 -3.73 5.88 1.34
CA LEU A 74 -5.10 5.51 0.99
C LEU A 74 -5.98 5.25 2.23
N ALA A 75 -5.42 4.69 3.30
CA ALA A 75 -6.12 4.48 4.57
C ALA A 75 -6.47 5.81 5.26
N ILE A 76 -5.53 6.77 5.28
CA ILE A 76 -5.79 8.14 5.78
C ILE A 76 -6.88 8.80 4.95
N LEU A 77 -6.85 8.64 3.62
CA LEU A 77 -7.89 9.18 2.75
C LEU A 77 -9.27 8.55 3.03
N ASP A 78 -9.36 7.22 3.18
CA ASP A 78 -10.62 6.54 3.54
C ASP A 78 -11.14 6.97 4.93
N PHE A 79 -10.22 7.21 5.87
CA PHE A 79 -10.54 7.73 7.19
C PHE A 79 -11.06 9.17 7.11
N ALA A 80 -10.37 10.07 6.40
CA ALA A 80 -10.78 11.47 6.22
C ALA A 80 -12.16 11.60 5.56
N LEU A 81 -12.44 10.77 4.54
CA LEU A 81 -13.75 10.71 3.90
C LEU A 81 -14.87 10.26 4.85
N ARG A 82 -14.56 9.57 5.95
CA ARG A 82 -15.53 9.23 6.99
C ARG A 82 -16.01 10.47 7.75
N PHE A 83 -15.13 11.43 8.00
CA PHE A 83 -15.44 12.66 8.76
C PHE A 83 -16.04 13.76 7.88
N ILE A 84 -15.80 13.70 6.56
CA ILE A 84 -16.38 14.65 5.59
C ILE A 84 -17.86 14.34 5.29
N LYS A 85 -18.48 13.36 5.95
CA LYS A 85 -19.94 13.15 5.83
C LYS A 85 -20.65 14.25 6.65
N PRO A 86 -21.35 15.21 6.00
CA PRO A 86 -22.20 16.14 6.72
C PRO A 86 -23.37 15.35 7.33
N ARG A 87 -23.82 15.77 8.51
CA ARG A 87 -25.11 15.37 9.09
C ARG A 87 -26.24 15.57 8.07
#